data_AF-A0AAD9MPV3-F1
#
_entry.id   AF-A0AAD9MPV3-F1
#
_cell.length_a   1.000
_cell.length_b   1.000
_cell.length_c   1.000
_cell.angle_alpha   90.00
_cell.angle_beta   90.00
_cell.angle_gamma   90.00
#
_symmetry.space_group_name_H-M   'P 1'
#
loop_
_entity.id
_entity.type
_entity.pdbx_description
1 polymer ?
#
loop_
_entity_poly.entity_id
_entity_poly.type
_entity_poly.pdbx_seq_one_letter_code
_entity_poly.pdbx_strand_id
1 'polypeptide(L)'
;MMIAVILLLALNGSFFLGGGLLFIIGIMALAKPQLIYGLASIITDEVSDVFGDLKILNGIDLSSLIKDNATVIIIIGIIILAIGFLGTFGALRKSTLLLTLYAYFVLGILCLEMILAIYGSADSDKIEAKIKNGIKLSLIENYMEGMKFAIPPEIIFPQNAKELAWDAVQVQAVCCGVSSYTDWDDMINWNNKYPGITDSAKLPLSCCKITRDSRAKEFKGILLGDFINPVDCLSSRKTGTYNTVSCYDRLRTFILNNKVIIIATFVIVILVQMLAIGCACWLKFKLMGKKSPKTQQTGEEPKIT
;
A
#
# COMPACT_ATOMS: atom_id res chain seq x y z
N MET A 1 29.19 11.35 -17.96
CA MET A 1 29.36 11.83 -16.57
C MET A 1 28.20 12.68 -16.12
N MET A 2 27.92 13.75 -16.86
CA MET A 2 26.80 14.65 -16.58
C MET A 2 25.45 13.92 -16.57
N ILE A 3 25.19 13.07 -17.56
CA ILE A 3 23.94 12.29 -17.66
C ILE A 3 23.71 11.41 -16.42
N ALA A 4 24.72 10.62 -16.00
CA ALA A 4 24.59 9.76 -14.82
C ALA A 4 24.32 10.55 -13.53
N VAL A 5 24.93 11.74 -13.39
CA VAL A 5 24.65 12.63 -12.27
C VAL A 5 23.22 13.15 -12.34
N ILE A 6 22.78 13.65 -13.49
CA ILE A 6 21.40 14.16 -13.67
C ILE A 6 20.38 13.08 -13.36
N LEU A 7 20.56 11.85 -13.86
CA LEU A 7 19.66 10.73 -13.60
C LEU A 7 19.59 10.38 -12.11
N LEU A 8 20.74 10.26 -11.45
CA LEU A 8 20.78 9.97 -10.01
C LEU A 8 20.15 11.09 -9.19
N LEU A 9 20.33 12.36 -9.56
CA LEU A 9 19.72 13.50 -8.88
C LEU A 9 18.21 13.56 -9.10
N ALA A 10 17.74 13.30 -10.31
CA ALA A 10 16.31 13.31 -10.61
C ALA A 10 15.59 12.19 -9.85
N LEU A 11 16.08 10.94 -9.95
CA LEU A 11 15.47 9.77 -9.34
C LEU A 11 15.56 9.80 -7.80
N ASN A 12 16.73 10.09 -7.24
CA ASN A 12 16.89 10.07 -5.78
C ASN A 12 16.44 11.37 -5.13
N GLY A 13 16.38 12.47 -5.88
CA GLY A 13 15.80 13.73 -5.42
C GLY A 13 14.30 13.59 -5.17
N SER A 14 13.55 12.93 -6.08
CA SER A 14 12.14 12.65 -5.85
C SER A 14 11.92 11.73 -4.65
N PHE A 15 12.75 10.70 -4.48
CA PHE A 15 12.69 9.84 -3.29
C PHE A 15 13.05 10.60 -2.01
N PHE A 16 14.06 11.45 -2.03
CA PHE A 16 14.42 12.27 -0.87
C PHE A 16 13.27 13.19 -0.44
N LEU A 17 12.65 13.89 -1.39
CA LEU A 17 11.52 14.77 -1.13
C LEU A 17 10.28 13.99 -0.67
N GLY A 18 9.94 12.90 -1.37
CA GLY A 18 8.80 12.04 -1.03
C GLY A 18 8.95 11.36 0.33
N GLY A 19 10.14 10.83 0.64
CA GLY A 19 10.45 10.25 1.95
C GLY A 19 10.38 11.27 3.08
N GLY A 20 10.86 12.50 2.83
CA GLY A 20 10.74 13.62 3.77
C GLY A 20 9.27 13.99 4.03
N LEU A 21 8.45 14.05 2.97
CA LEU A 21 7.02 14.31 3.08
C LEU A 21 6.32 13.20 3.90
N LEU A 22 6.57 11.92 3.61
CA LEU A 22 6.00 10.80 4.37
C LEU A 22 6.40 10.83 5.85
N PHE A 23 7.67 11.12 6.13
CA PHE A 23 8.15 11.26 7.51
C PHE A 23 7.41 12.39 8.25
N ILE A 24 7.26 13.56 7.62
CA ILE A 24 6.55 14.70 8.21
C ILE A 24 5.08 14.38 8.43
N ILE A 25 4.40 13.76 7.44
CA ILE A 25 3.00 13.32 7.55
C ILE A 25 2.82 12.37 8.73
N GLY A 26 3.69 11.36 8.86
CA GLY A 26 3.62 10.40 9.95
C GLY A 26 3.83 11.05 11.32
N ILE A 27 4.78 11.99 11.45
CA ILE A 27 4.99 12.74 12.71
C ILE A 27 3.79 13.63 13.02
N MET A 28 3.22 14.33 12.03
CA MET A 28 2.01 15.13 12.23
C MET A 28 0.82 14.28 12.70
N ALA A 29 0.69 13.07 12.17
CA ALA A 29 -0.38 12.14 12.56
C ALA A 29 -0.30 11.70 14.02
N LEU A 30 0.91 11.51 14.56
CA LEU A 30 1.11 11.20 15.98
C LEU A 30 0.98 12.44 16.87
N ALA A 31 1.57 13.57 16.47
CA ALA A 31 1.71 14.74 17.34
C ALA A 31 0.45 15.61 17.36
N LYS A 32 -0.22 15.80 16.21
CA LYS A 32 -1.35 16.70 16.03
C LYS A 32 -2.31 16.15 14.97
N PRO A 33 -3.12 15.13 15.28
CA PRO A 33 -4.01 14.48 14.31
C PRO A 33 -5.01 15.45 13.66
N GLN A 34 -5.34 16.57 14.32
CA GLN A 34 -6.21 17.60 13.76
C GLN A 34 -5.66 18.24 12.46
N LEU A 35 -4.33 18.34 12.32
CA LEU A 35 -3.69 18.87 11.12
C LEU A 35 -3.79 17.90 9.94
N ILE A 36 -3.88 16.58 10.21
CA ILE A 36 -4.01 15.57 9.17
C ILE A 36 -5.33 15.71 8.44
N TYR A 37 -6.45 16.00 9.12
CA TYR A 37 -7.75 16.14 8.45
C TYR A 37 -7.76 17.26 7.40
N GLY A 38 -7.09 18.40 7.68
CA GLY A 38 -6.97 19.50 6.73
C GLY A 38 -6.01 19.24 5.57
N LEU A 39 -4.96 18.42 5.80
CA LEU A 39 -4.04 17.99 4.75
C LEU A 39 -4.63 16.86 3.90
N ALA A 40 -5.40 15.97 4.51
CA ALA A 40 -5.99 14.82 3.87
C ALA A 40 -6.95 15.24 2.77
N SER A 41 -7.75 16.30 2.92
CA SER A 41 -8.62 16.79 1.83
C SER A 41 -7.82 17.16 0.59
N ILE A 42 -6.69 17.87 0.75
CA ILE A 42 -5.80 18.27 -0.36
C ILE A 42 -5.20 17.02 -1.04
N ILE A 43 -4.70 16.08 -0.23
CA ILE A 43 -4.12 14.83 -0.75
C ILE A 43 -5.18 13.98 -1.46
N THR A 44 -6.40 13.93 -0.92
CA THR A 44 -7.48 13.09 -1.45
C THR A 44 -7.86 13.56 -2.86
N ASP A 45 -7.92 14.88 -3.09
CA ASP A 45 -8.20 15.44 -4.40
C ASP A 45 -7.12 15.03 -5.43
N GLU A 46 -5.84 15.23 -5.10
CA GLU A 46 -4.72 14.86 -6.00
C GLU A 46 -4.61 13.35 -6.24
N VAL A 47 -4.81 12.53 -5.20
CA VAL A 47 -4.78 11.07 -5.28
C VAL A 47 -5.96 10.57 -6.10
N SER A 48 -7.13 11.17 -5.98
CA SER A 48 -8.32 10.78 -6.75
C SER A 48 -8.13 11.03 -8.25
N ASP A 49 -7.41 12.06 -8.66
CA ASP A 49 -7.10 12.31 -10.08
C ASP A 49 -6.09 11.29 -10.65
N VAL A 50 -5.13 10.84 -9.84
CA VAL A 50 -4.12 9.84 -10.25
C VAL A 50 -4.69 8.42 -10.25
N PHE A 51 -5.59 8.10 -9.31
CA PHE A 51 -6.17 6.77 -9.13
C PHE A 51 -7.67 6.73 -9.45
N GLY A 52 -8.21 7.69 -10.22
CA GLY A 52 -9.66 7.85 -10.43
C GLY A 52 -10.39 6.63 -11.00
N ASP A 53 -9.66 5.75 -11.68
CA ASP A 53 -10.18 4.47 -12.18
C ASP A 53 -10.32 3.39 -11.09
N LEU A 54 -9.64 3.54 -9.95
CA LEU A 54 -9.70 2.68 -8.77
C LEU A 54 -10.79 3.18 -7.80
N LYS A 55 -12.05 2.89 -8.16
CA LYS A 55 -13.26 3.21 -7.37
C LYS A 55 -13.21 2.79 -5.88
N ILE A 56 -12.28 1.90 -5.51
CA ILE A 56 -12.10 1.40 -4.14
C ILE A 56 -11.58 2.48 -3.19
N LEU A 57 -10.83 3.47 -3.69
CA LEU A 57 -10.17 4.45 -2.84
C LEU A 57 -11.04 5.66 -2.49
N ASN A 58 -12.01 6.02 -3.35
CA ASN A 58 -12.81 7.25 -3.17
C ASN A 58 -13.71 7.22 -1.92
N GLY A 59 -14.05 6.04 -1.40
CA GLY A 59 -14.85 5.88 -0.19
C GLY A 59 -14.05 5.81 1.11
N ILE A 60 -12.72 5.76 1.04
CA ILE A 60 -11.85 5.51 2.21
C ILE A 60 -11.38 6.85 2.78
N ASP A 61 -11.57 7.06 4.09
CA ASP A 61 -11.00 8.23 4.76
C ASP A 61 -9.50 8.03 4.99
N LEU A 62 -8.69 8.69 4.15
CA LEU A 62 -7.24 8.62 4.21
C LEU A 62 -6.67 9.16 5.54
N SER A 63 -7.38 10.09 6.18
CA SER A 63 -6.96 10.72 7.45
C SER A 63 -6.87 9.71 8.58
N SER A 64 -7.92 8.88 8.72
CA SER A 64 -7.97 7.82 9.72
C SER A 64 -6.97 6.71 9.42
N LEU A 65 -6.78 6.33 8.14
CA LEU A 65 -5.72 5.39 7.76
C LEU A 65 -4.31 5.88 8.10
N ILE A 66 -4.02 7.16 7.83
CA ILE A 66 -2.72 7.77 8.14
C ILE A 66 -2.49 7.77 9.65
N LYS A 67 -3.51 8.13 10.44
CA LYS A 67 -3.43 8.15 11.90
C LYS A 67 -3.19 6.75 12.48
N ASP A 68 -3.95 5.75 12.05
CA ASP A 68 -3.87 4.39 12.58
C ASP A 68 -2.55 3.69 12.22
N ASN A 69 -1.90 4.11 11.12
CA ASN A 69 -0.66 3.53 10.63
C ASN A 69 0.54 4.49 10.68
N ALA A 70 0.45 5.57 11.47
CA ALA A 70 1.45 6.65 11.48
C ALA A 70 2.87 6.15 11.74
N THR A 71 3.05 5.22 12.68
CA THR A 71 4.36 4.62 13.01
C THR A 71 4.99 3.92 11.80
N VAL A 72 4.19 3.16 11.04
CA VAL A 72 4.67 2.46 9.83
C VAL A 72 5.06 3.47 8.76
N ILE A 73 4.25 4.51 8.56
CA ILE A 73 4.51 5.59 7.60
C ILE A 73 5.83 6.30 7.94
N ILE A 74 6.10 6.58 9.22
CA ILE A 74 7.37 7.18 9.68
C ILE A 74 8.56 6.28 9.30
N ILE A 75 8.49 4.99 9.60
CA ILE A 75 9.57 4.04 9.33
C ILE A 75 9.87 3.99 7.82
N ILE A 76 8.82 3.86 7.00
CA ILE A 76 8.95 3.86 5.53
C ILE A 76 9.56 5.20 5.06
N GLY A 77 9.06 6.32 5.57
CA GLY A 77 9.57 7.65 5.25
C GLY A 77 11.05 7.80 5.54
N ILE A 78 11.53 7.33 6.71
CA ILE A 78 12.95 7.36 7.09
C ILE A 78 13.80 6.53 6.12
N ILE A 79 13.36 5.32 5.76
CA ILE A 79 14.10 4.44 4.85
C ILE A 79 14.24 5.09 3.47
N ILE A 80 13.14 5.58 2.91
CA ILE A 80 13.12 6.24 1.60
C ILE A 80 13.98 7.52 1.63
N LEU A 81 13.84 8.32 2.69
CA LEU A 81 14.63 9.55 2.89
C LEU A 81 16.13 9.24 2.96
N ALA A 82 16.53 8.20 3.68
CA ALA A 82 17.93 7.78 3.79
C ALA A 82 18.51 7.33 2.45
N ILE A 83 17.78 6.50 1.69
CA ILE A 83 18.21 6.05 0.36
C ILE A 83 18.32 7.25 -0.60
N GLY A 84 17.30 8.11 -0.60
CA GLY A 84 17.29 9.34 -1.41
C GLY A 84 18.44 10.29 -1.06
N PHE A 85 18.76 10.41 0.23
CA PHE A 85 19.89 11.20 0.72
C PHE A 85 21.22 10.64 0.19
N LEU A 86 21.46 9.33 0.35
CA LEU A 86 22.69 8.69 -0.10
C LEU A 86 22.90 8.84 -1.62
N GLY A 87 21.85 8.64 -2.41
CA GLY A 87 21.89 8.79 -3.86
C GLY A 87 22.13 10.23 -4.31
N THR A 88 21.34 11.17 -3.78
CA THR A 88 21.41 12.59 -4.16
C THR A 88 22.72 13.23 -3.71
N PHE A 89 23.05 13.16 -2.43
CA PHE A 89 24.27 13.78 -1.90
C PHE A 89 25.53 13.03 -2.34
N GLY A 90 25.45 11.72 -2.59
CA GLY A 90 26.55 10.96 -3.20
C GLY A 90 26.92 11.50 -4.59
N ALA A 91 25.91 11.80 -5.42
CA ALA A 91 26.10 12.41 -6.74
C ALA A 91 26.58 13.87 -6.65
N LEU A 92 25.95 14.72 -5.80
CA LEU A 92 26.31 16.13 -5.64
C LEU A 92 27.72 16.33 -5.09
N ARG A 93 28.05 15.63 -3.99
CA ARG A 93 29.35 15.74 -3.31
C ARG A 93 30.43 14.91 -3.99
N LYS A 94 30.09 14.14 -5.04
CA LYS A 94 31.02 13.22 -5.70
C LYS A 94 31.74 12.33 -4.68
N SER A 95 30.99 11.83 -3.69
CA SER A 95 31.54 11.05 -2.58
C SER A 95 31.44 9.56 -2.90
N THR A 96 32.60 8.91 -3.02
CA THR A 96 32.67 7.46 -3.31
C THR A 96 32.07 6.60 -2.20
N LEU A 97 32.12 7.06 -0.95
CA LEU A 97 31.53 6.36 0.20
C LEU A 97 29.99 6.37 0.11
N LEU A 98 29.39 7.56 -0.05
CA LEU A 98 27.93 7.71 -0.16
C LEU A 98 27.36 6.92 -1.35
N LEU A 99 28.02 7.00 -2.51
CA LEU A 99 27.63 6.23 -3.71
C LEU A 99 27.76 4.71 -3.50
N THR A 100 28.75 4.26 -2.72
CA THR A 100 28.92 2.83 -2.41
C THR A 100 27.83 2.34 -1.48
N LEU A 101 27.52 3.09 -0.41
CA LEU A 101 26.43 2.77 0.51
C LEU A 101 25.09 2.74 -0.21
N TYR A 102 24.81 3.75 -1.05
CA TYR A 102 23.63 3.78 -1.91
C TYR A 102 23.50 2.50 -2.75
N ALA A 103 24.56 2.12 -3.47
CA ALA A 103 24.54 0.92 -4.31
C ALA A 103 24.29 -0.35 -3.51
N TYR A 104 24.84 -0.48 -2.30
CA TYR A 104 24.58 -1.65 -1.44
C TYR A 104 23.13 -1.71 -0.95
N PHE A 105 22.52 -0.59 -0.57
CA PHE A 105 21.11 -0.57 -0.17
C PHE A 105 20.18 -0.94 -1.34
N VAL A 106 20.39 -0.35 -2.51
CA VAL A 106 19.58 -0.66 -3.71
C VAL A 106 19.79 -2.10 -4.15
N LEU A 107 21.02 -2.63 -4.10
CA LEU A 107 21.29 -4.04 -4.37
C LEU A 107 20.60 -4.97 -3.36
N GLY A 108 20.59 -4.62 -2.08
CA GLY A 108 19.87 -5.37 -1.05
C GLY A 108 18.36 -5.44 -1.32
N ILE A 109 17.76 -4.34 -1.76
CA ILE A 109 16.34 -4.27 -2.16
C ILE A 109 16.11 -5.18 -3.38
N LEU A 110 16.96 -5.10 -4.41
CA LEU A 110 16.86 -5.96 -5.59
C LEU A 110 16.93 -7.45 -5.22
N CYS A 111 17.86 -7.83 -4.33
CA CYS A 111 17.95 -9.21 -3.84
C CYS A 111 16.69 -9.64 -3.09
N LEU A 112 16.12 -8.77 -2.25
CA LEU A 112 14.87 -9.05 -1.53
C LEU A 112 13.70 -9.25 -2.50
N GLU A 113 13.57 -8.41 -3.52
CA GLU A 113 12.55 -8.54 -4.56
C GLU A 113 12.67 -9.89 -5.30
N MET A 114 13.90 -10.28 -5.66
CA MET A 114 14.13 -11.58 -6.32
C MET A 114 13.79 -12.76 -5.40
N ILE A 115 14.14 -12.69 -4.12
CA ILE A 115 13.78 -13.73 -3.14
C ILE A 115 12.25 -13.84 -3.02
N LEU A 116 11.55 -12.71 -2.90
CA LEU A 116 10.09 -12.71 -2.81
C LEU A 116 9.41 -13.25 -4.07
N ALA A 117 9.93 -12.93 -5.26
CA ALA A 117 9.40 -13.45 -6.52
C ALA A 117 9.62 -14.98 -6.67
N ILE A 118 10.80 -15.47 -6.31
CA ILE A 118 11.12 -16.91 -6.36
C ILE A 118 10.30 -17.66 -5.31
N TYR A 119 10.26 -17.17 -4.07
CA TYR A 119 9.49 -17.80 -3.00
C TYR A 119 7.98 -17.80 -3.35
N GLY A 120 7.48 -16.66 -3.82
CA GLY A 120 6.12 -16.43 -4.33
C GLY A 120 5.65 -17.46 -5.35
N SER A 121 6.55 -17.87 -6.25
CA SER A 121 6.25 -18.80 -7.33
C SER A 121 6.48 -20.27 -6.95
N ALA A 122 7.50 -20.57 -6.13
CA ALA A 122 7.86 -21.93 -5.77
C ALA A 122 6.86 -22.59 -4.80
N ASP A 123 6.32 -21.83 -3.84
CA ASP A 123 5.49 -22.35 -2.74
C ASP A 123 4.11 -21.66 -2.72
N SER A 124 3.53 -21.48 -3.91
CA SER A 124 2.31 -20.67 -4.13
C SER A 124 1.14 -21.08 -3.24
N ASP A 125 0.88 -22.38 -3.03
CA ASP A 125 -0.20 -22.87 -2.16
C ASP A 125 0.03 -22.50 -0.68
N LYS A 126 1.28 -22.63 -0.19
CA LYS A 126 1.62 -22.25 1.20
C LYS A 126 1.50 -20.74 1.40
N ILE A 127 1.90 -19.96 0.39
CA ILE A 127 1.80 -18.51 0.43
C ILE A 127 0.35 -18.07 0.35
N GLU A 128 -0.46 -18.69 -0.50
CA GLU A 128 -1.90 -18.49 -0.56
C GLU A 128 -2.55 -18.74 0.81
N ALA A 129 -2.22 -19.85 1.46
CA ALA A 129 -2.73 -20.15 2.81
C ALA A 129 -2.29 -19.09 3.84
N LYS A 130 -1.02 -18.66 3.83
CA LYS A 130 -0.52 -17.60 4.71
C LYS A 130 -1.22 -16.26 4.47
N ILE A 131 -1.43 -15.89 3.20
CA ILE A 131 -2.15 -14.66 2.84
C ILE A 131 -3.60 -14.74 3.30
N LYS A 132 -4.31 -15.83 3.00
CA LYS A 132 -5.68 -16.06 3.48
C LYS A 132 -5.78 -15.95 4.99
N ASN A 133 -4.87 -16.59 5.72
CA ASN A 133 -4.85 -16.52 7.18
C ASN A 133 -4.57 -15.11 7.69
N GLY A 134 -3.59 -14.40 7.13
CA GLY A 134 -3.29 -13.02 7.50
C GLY A 134 -4.47 -12.07 7.24
N ILE A 135 -5.14 -12.22 6.10
CA ILE A 135 -6.34 -11.45 5.77
C ILE A 135 -7.49 -11.81 6.72
N LYS A 136 -7.69 -13.10 7.03
CA LYS A 136 -8.73 -13.56 7.98
C LYS A 136 -8.47 -13.03 9.39
N LEU A 137 -7.23 -13.03 9.86
CA LEU A 137 -6.85 -12.40 11.13
C LEU A 137 -7.17 -10.90 11.11
N SER A 138 -6.84 -10.20 10.02
CA SER A 138 -7.18 -8.78 9.89
C SER A 138 -8.69 -8.54 9.97
N LEU A 139 -9.51 -9.40 9.34
CA LEU A 139 -10.97 -9.34 9.46
C LEU A 139 -11.43 -9.55 10.91
N ILE A 140 -10.98 -10.62 11.56
CA ILE A 140 -11.40 -11.00 12.92
C ILE A 140 -10.99 -9.96 13.97
N GLU A 141 -9.77 -9.42 13.87
CA GLU A 141 -9.22 -8.51 14.88
C GLU A 141 -9.72 -7.06 14.72
N ASN A 142 -10.06 -6.65 13.50
CA ASN A 142 -10.32 -5.24 13.20
C ASN A 142 -11.77 -4.95 12.80
N TYR A 143 -12.66 -5.95 12.75
CA TYR A 143 -14.07 -5.75 12.39
C TYR A 143 -15.00 -5.94 13.59
N MET A 144 -15.47 -4.83 14.16
CA MET A 144 -16.28 -4.83 15.38
C MET A 144 -17.72 -4.38 15.15
N GLU A 145 -17.94 -3.31 14.40
CA GLU A 145 -19.30 -2.77 14.16
C GLU A 145 -19.71 -2.96 12.71
N GLY A 146 -18.88 -2.46 11.79
CA GLY A 146 -19.17 -2.39 10.36
C GLY A 146 -20.34 -1.48 10.01
N MET A 147 -20.80 -1.56 8.76
CA MET A 147 -21.96 -0.81 8.29
C MET A 147 -23.24 -1.21 9.03
N LYS A 148 -23.93 -0.18 9.49
CA LYS A 148 -25.26 -0.24 10.11
C LYS A 148 -26.26 0.57 9.30
N PHE A 149 -27.52 0.54 9.70
CA PHE A 149 -28.50 1.50 9.22
C PHE A 149 -29.27 2.06 10.42
N ALA A 150 -29.71 3.31 10.31
CA ALA A 150 -30.60 3.96 11.28
C ALA A 150 -32.01 4.17 10.70
N ILE A 151 -32.95 4.58 11.56
CA ILE A 151 -34.29 5.03 11.16
C ILE A 151 -34.34 6.56 11.32
N PRO A 152 -34.73 7.36 10.31
CA PRO A 152 -35.12 6.98 8.94
C PRO A 152 -33.96 6.32 8.16
N PRO A 153 -34.24 5.50 7.13
CA PRO A 153 -33.30 4.53 6.56
C PRO A 153 -32.09 5.20 5.91
N GLU A 154 -31.02 5.34 6.67
CA GLU A 154 -29.71 5.80 6.23
C GLU A 154 -28.65 4.78 6.60
N ILE A 155 -27.64 4.59 5.74
CA ILE A 155 -26.48 3.76 6.03
C ILE A 155 -25.53 4.53 6.94
N ILE A 156 -25.18 3.93 8.08
CA ILE A 156 -24.13 4.43 8.96
C ILE A 156 -22.86 3.65 8.63
N PHE A 157 -21.85 4.37 8.14
CA PHE A 157 -20.54 3.82 7.87
C PHE A 157 -19.68 3.78 9.14
N PRO A 158 -18.83 2.76 9.32
CA PRO A 158 -17.92 2.71 10.47
C PRO A 158 -16.89 3.84 10.38
N GLN A 159 -16.57 4.44 11.53
CA GLN A 159 -15.52 5.47 11.61
C GLN A 159 -14.11 4.88 11.52
N ASN A 160 -13.96 3.60 11.89
CA ASN A 160 -12.70 2.90 11.78
C ASN A 160 -12.40 2.59 10.31
N ALA A 161 -11.25 3.03 9.82
CA ALA A 161 -10.87 2.87 8.42
C ALA A 161 -10.68 1.42 7.99
N LYS A 162 -10.30 0.52 8.90
CA LYS A 162 -10.13 -0.91 8.60
C LYS A 162 -11.48 -1.60 8.41
N GLU A 163 -12.45 -1.25 9.24
CA GLU A 163 -13.84 -1.72 9.09
C GLU A 163 -14.45 -1.20 7.79
N LEU A 164 -14.25 0.10 7.53
CA LEU A 164 -14.70 0.75 6.31
C LEU A 164 -14.10 0.11 5.06
N ALA A 165 -12.81 -0.22 5.10
CA ALA A 165 -12.13 -0.91 4.00
C ALA A 165 -12.72 -2.31 3.76
N TRP A 166 -13.02 -3.06 4.83
CA TRP A 166 -13.69 -4.36 4.72
C TRP A 166 -15.08 -4.24 4.10
N ASP A 167 -15.86 -3.26 4.52
CA ASP A 167 -17.18 -3.00 3.96
C ASP A 167 -17.11 -2.57 2.50
N ALA A 168 -16.19 -1.67 2.16
CA ALA A 168 -15.96 -1.20 0.80
C ALA A 168 -15.54 -2.36 -0.13
N VAL A 169 -14.59 -3.19 0.29
CA VAL A 169 -14.14 -4.35 -0.49
C VAL A 169 -15.29 -5.32 -0.73
N GLN A 170 -16.07 -5.69 0.29
CA GLN A 170 -17.17 -6.64 0.14
C GLN A 170 -18.25 -6.13 -0.81
N VAL A 171 -18.60 -4.84 -0.71
CA VAL A 171 -19.61 -4.22 -1.58
C VAL A 171 -19.12 -4.02 -3.00
N GLN A 172 -17.94 -3.41 -3.19
CA GLN A 172 -17.45 -3.01 -4.51
C GLN A 172 -16.84 -4.18 -5.30
N ALA A 173 -16.12 -5.08 -4.65
CA ALA A 173 -15.61 -6.28 -5.29
C ALA A 173 -16.68 -7.39 -5.41
N VAL A 174 -17.89 -7.16 -4.85
CA VAL A 174 -19.02 -8.09 -4.90
C VAL A 174 -18.60 -9.47 -4.40
N CYS A 175 -18.16 -9.49 -3.15
CA CYS A 175 -17.68 -10.67 -2.43
C CYS A 175 -18.17 -10.66 -0.97
N CYS A 176 -17.95 -11.75 -0.26
CA CYS A 176 -18.26 -11.84 1.16
C CYS A 176 -17.28 -12.78 1.88
N GLY A 177 -16.74 -12.32 3.00
CA GLY A 177 -15.74 -13.06 3.77
C GLY A 177 -14.41 -13.22 3.04
N VAL A 178 -13.44 -13.86 3.69
CA VAL A 178 -12.07 -13.98 3.16
C VAL A 178 -11.96 -15.16 2.21
N SER A 179 -12.23 -16.35 2.71
CA SER A 179 -12.26 -17.62 1.97
C SER A 179 -13.68 -18.08 1.67
N SER A 180 -14.66 -17.65 2.47
CA SER A 180 -16.07 -17.96 2.28
C SER A 180 -16.94 -16.98 3.06
N TYR A 181 -18.19 -16.79 2.63
CA TYR A 181 -19.19 -16.04 3.42
C TYR A 181 -19.43 -16.66 4.82
N THR A 182 -19.09 -17.94 5.02
CA THR A 182 -19.15 -18.62 6.31
C THR A 182 -18.05 -18.18 7.28
N ASP A 183 -17.05 -17.40 6.84
CA ASP A 183 -16.07 -16.82 7.76
C ASP A 183 -16.73 -15.94 8.84
N TRP A 184 -17.93 -15.42 8.55
CA TRP A 184 -18.75 -14.67 9.51
C TRP A 184 -19.35 -15.53 10.62
N ASP A 185 -19.39 -16.85 10.48
CA ASP A 185 -19.81 -17.76 11.54
C ASP A 185 -18.75 -17.86 12.65
N ASP A 186 -17.49 -17.57 12.35
CA ASP A 186 -16.37 -17.59 13.29
C ASP A 186 -16.17 -16.25 14.03
N MET A 187 -16.99 -15.24 13.73
CA MET A 187 -16.82 -13.86 14.22
C MET A 187 -17.43 -13.68 15.61
N ILE A 188 -16.59 -13.65 16.64
CA ILE A 188 -17.03 -13.57 18.05
C ILE A 188 -17.23 -12.12 18.53
N ASN A 189 -16.37 -11.21 18.05
CA ASN A 189 -16.34 -9.82 18.55
C ASN A 189 -17.16 -8.84 17.72
N TRP A 190 -17.74 -9.31 16.60
CA TRP A 190 -18.57 -8.48 15.75
C TRP A 190 -19.96 -8.29 16.37
N ASN A 191 -20.36 -7.03 16.56
CA ASN A 191 -21.70 -6.66 16.95
C ASN A 191 -22.66 -6.95 15.80
N ASN A 192 -23.29 -8.13 15.80
CA ASN A 192 -24.21 -8.58 14.75
C ASN A 192 -25.66 -8.10 14.94
N LYS A 193 -25.91 -7.12 15.81
CA LYS A 193 -27.23 -6.53 15.99
C LYS A 193 -27.52 -5.47 14.94
N TYR A 194 -28.72 -5.52 14.40
CA TYR A 194 -29.31 -4.55 13.48
C TYR A 194 -30.70 -4.17 14.00
N PRO A 195 -30.80 -3.09 14.79
CA PRO A 195 -32.04 -2.67 15.42
C PRO A 195 -33.20 -2.58 14.42
N GLY A 196 -34.33 -3.20 14.76
CA GLY A 196 -35.51 -3.24 13.90
C GLY A 196 -35.49 -4.31 12.79
N ILE A 197 -34.42 -5.11 12.66
CA ILE A 197 -34.34 -6.24 11.72
C ILE A 197 -34.01 -7.55 12.43
N THR A 198 -32.87 -7.63 13.11
CA THR A 198 -32.42 -8.85 13.79
C THR A 198 -31.41 -8.54 14.88
N ASP A 199 -31.48 -9.28 15.99
CA ASP A 199 -30.49 -9.22 17.07
C ASP A 199 -29.34 -10.21 16.90
N SER A 200 -29.33 -10.98 15.80
CA SER A 200 -28.32 -12.01 15.53
C SER A 200 -28.10 -12.21 14.03
N ALA A 201 -27.63 -11.17 13.34
CA ALA A 201 -27.33 -11.26 11.93
C ALA A 201 -26.28 -12.33 11.63
N LYS A 202 -26.50 -13.07 10.53
CA LYS A 202 -25.62 -14.13 10.04
C LYS A 202 -24.52 -13.62 9.11
N LEU A 203 -24.66 -12.40 8.60
CA LEU A 203 -23.75 -11.73 7.69
C LEU A 203 -23.83 -10.22 7.94
N PRO A 204 -22.77 -9.45 7.70
CA PRO A 204 -22.83 -8.00 7.72
C PRO A 204 -23.59 -7.47 6.51
N LEU A 205 -24.08 -6.24 6.61
CA LEU A 205 -24.79 -5.59 5.52
C LEU A 205 -23.96 -5.49 4.23
N SER A 206 -22.64 -5.31 4.34
CA SER A 206 -21.71 -5.27 3.21
C SER A 206 -21.63 -6.56 2.39
N CYS A 207 -22.02 -7.70 2.94
CA CYS A 207 -22.11 -8.97 2.21
C CYS A 207 -23.39 -9.11 1.39
N CYS A 208 -24.39 -8.27 1.65
CA CYS A 208 -25.66 -8.33 0.96
C CYS A 208 -25.54 -7.80 -0.47
N LYS A 209 -26.28 -8.40 -1.40
CA LYS A 209 -26.26 -7.96 -2.79
C LYS A 209 -26.92 -6.60 -2.92
N ILE A 210 -26.30 -5.77 -3.74
CA ILE A 210 -26.89 -4.52 -4.23
C ILE A 210 -27.42 -4.68 -5.66
N THR A 211 -28.36 -3.82 -6.04
CA THR A 211 -28.88 -3.72 -7.41
C THR A 211 -27.74 -3.42 -8.40
N ARG A 212 -27.94 -3.78 -9.67
CA ARG A 212 -26.91 -3.62 -10.70
C ARG A 212 -26.54 -2.15 -10.90
N ASP A 213 -27.53 -1.27 -10.93
CA ASP A 213 -27.34 0.16 -11.15
C ASP A 213 -26.53 0.80 -10.02
N SER A 214 -26.73 0.32 -8.79
CA SER A 214 -26.04 0.87 -7.61
C SER A 214 -24.58 0.41 -7.47
N ARG A 215 -24.12 -0.58 -8.26
CA ARG A 215 -22.69 -0.95 -8.31
C ARG A 215 -21.81 0.10 -8.96
N ALA A 216 -22.40 0.97 -9.79
CA ALA A 216 -21.65 2.04 -10.44
C ALA A 216 -21.41 3.24 -9.52
N LYS A 217 -22.20 3.37 -8.44
CA LYS A 217 -22.13 4.45 -7.45
C LYS A 217 -20.82 4.39 -6.66
N GLU A 218 -20.44 5.55 -6.13
CA GLU A 218 -19.43 5.63 -5.07
C GLU A 218 -19.92 4.87 -3.83
N PHE A 219 -19.00 4.25 -3.09
CA PHE A 219 -19.32 3.41 -1.93
C PHE A 219 -20.15 4.15 -0.87
N LYS A 220 -19.78 5.39 -0.54
CA LYS A 220 -20.52 6.22 0.43
C LYS A 220 -21.86 6.74 -0.08
N GLY A 221 -22.10 6.65 -1.39
CA GLY A 221 -23.38 7.01 -2.03
C GLY A 221 -24.41 5.89 -2.04
N ILE A 222 -24.10 4.73 -1.45
CA ILE A 222 -25.00 3.58 -1.39
C ILE A 222 -26.03 3.80 -0.28
N LEU A 223 -27.30 3.60 -0.61
CA LEU A 223 -28.43 3.77 0.29
C LEU A 223 -29.05 2.41 0.64
N LEU A 224 -29.83 2.35 1.73
CA LEU A 224 -30.47 1.09 2.16
C LEU A 224 -31.38 0.49 1.06
N GLY A 225 -32.03 1.33 0.26
CA GLY A 225 -32.88 0.90 -0.86
C GLY A 225 -32.12 0.25 -2.02
N ASP A 226 -30.79 0.35 -2.06
CA ASP A 226 -29.95 -0.29 -3.07
C ASP A 226 -29.73 -1.79 -2.79
N PHE A 227 -29.99 -2.23 -1.56
CA PHE A 227 -29.80 -3.63 -1.15
C PHE A 227 -31.00 -4.50 -1.54
N ILE A 228 -30.71 -5.68 -2.07
CA ILE A 228 -31.71 -6.66 -2.48
C ILE A 228 -32.11 -7.50 -1.26
N ASN A 229 -33.31 -7.27 -0.73
CA ASN A 229 -33.88 -7.99 0.42
C ASN A 229 -32.90 -8.09 1.62
N PRO A 230 -32.45 -6.95 2.19
CA PRO A 230 -31.44 -6.93 3.25
C PRO A 230 -31.89 -7.70 4.51
N VAL A 231 -33.19 -7.71 4.84
CA VAL A 231 -33.74 -8.48 5.97
C VAL A 231 -33.46 -9.99 5.82
N ASP A 232 -33.72 -10.54 4.64
CA ASP A 232 -33.50 -11.97 4.32
C ASP A 232 -31.99 -12.29 4.26
N CYS A 233 -31.17 -11.36 3.78
CA CYS A 233 -29.72 -11.48 3.78
C CYS A 233 -29.15 -11.57 5.21
N LEU A 234 -29.51 -10.60 6.07
CA LEU A 234 -28.99 -10.47 7.43
C LEU A 234 -29.51 -11.58 8.34
N SER A 235 -30.81 -11.88 8.30
CA SER A 235 -31.44 -12.73 9.32
C SER A 235 -31.35 -14.22 9.00
N SER A 236 -31.56 -14.59 7.74
CA SER A 236 -31.69 -16.00 7.33
C SER A 236 -30.61 -16.47 6.37
N ARG A 237 -29.71 -15.57 5.92
CA ARG A 237 -28.72 -15.89 4.87
C ARG A 237 -29.41 -16.55 3.66
N LYS A 238 -30.54 -15.98 3.23
CA LYS A 238 -31.33 -16.57 2.14
C LYS A 238 -30.55 -16.60 0.84
N THR A 239 -30.53 -17.74 0.16
CA THR A 239 -29.83 -17.86 -1.12
C THR A 239 -30.33 -16.82 -2.12
N GLY A 240 -29.38 -16.15 -2.78
CA GLY A 240 -29.69 -15.10 -3.76
C GLY A 240 -29.60 -13.68 -3.22
N THR A 241 -29.62 -13.46 -1.90
CA THR A 241 -29.58 -12.10 -1.29
C THR A 241 -28.19 -11.66 -0.82
N TYR A 242 -27.19 -12.56 -0.80
CA TYR A 242 -25.80 -12.26 -0.40
C TYR A 242 -24.79 -12.72 -1.46
N ASN A 243 -23.58 -12.16 -1.42
CA ASN A 243 -22.47 -12.54 -2.29
C ASN A 243 -21.86 -13.87 -1.83
N THR A 244 -21.78 -14.86 -2.74
CA THR A 244 -21.24 -16.20 -2.41
C THR A 244 -19.75 -16.34 -2.74
N VAL A 245 -19.20 -15.43 -3.55
CA VAL A 245 -17.78 -15.45 -3.94
C VAL A 245 -16.95 -14.86 -2.81
N SER A 246 -15.83 -15.49 -2.49
CA SER A 246 -14.92 -15.01 -1.46
C SER A 246 -14.13 -13.78 -1.92
N CYS A 247 -13.76 -12.89 -0.99
CA CYS A 247 -12.97 -11.72 -1.35
C CYS A 247 -11.55 -12.08 -1.77
N TYR A 248 -10.98 -13.18 -1.25
CA TYR A 248 -9.72 -13.69 -1.74
C TYR A 248 -9.82 -14.15 -3.20
N ASP A 249 -10.90 -14.84 -3.61
CA ASP A 249 -11.06 -15.28 -4.99
C ASP A 249 -11.23 -14.10 -5.94
N ARG A 250 -11.89 -13.02 -5.50
CA ARG A 250 -11.95 -11.76 -6.25
C ARG A 250 -10.56 -11.15 -6.41
N LEU A 251 -9.79 -11.06 -5.33
CA LEU A 251 -8.41 -10.57 -5.36
C LEU A 251 -7.54 -11.42 -6.31
N ARG A 252 -7.62 -12.75 -6.19
CA ARG A 252 -6.91 -13.70 -7.05
C ARG A 252 -7.29 -13.52 -8.51
N THR A 253 -8.58 -13.40 -8.81
CA THR A 253 -9.07 -13.16 -10.17
C THR A 253 -8.57 -11.81 -10.72
N PHE A 254 -8.57 -10.76 -9.89
CA PHE A 254 -8.02 -9.46 -10.25
C PHE A 254 -6.53 -9.56 -10.59
N ILE A 255 -5.73 -10.25 -9.76
CA ILE A 255 -4.30 -10.47 -10.00
C ILE A 255 -4.08 -11.25 -11.30
N LEU A 256 -4.82 -12.34 -11.52
CA LEU A 256 -4.66 -13.17 -12.70
C LEU A 256 -5.05 -12.44 -13.99
N ASN A 257 -6.11 -11.62 -13.95
CA ASN A 257 -6.56 -10.84 -15.10
C ASN A 257 -5.58 -9.69 -15.41
N ASN A 258 -4.93 -9.13 -14.39
CA ASN A 258 -3.98 -8.02 -14.55
C ASN A 258 -2.51 -8.44 -14.48
N LYS A 259 -2.22 -9.75 -14.53
CA LYS A 259 -0.86 -10.29 -14.32
C LYS A 259 0.19 -9.68 -15.24
N VAL A 260 -0.19 -9.35 -16.48
CA VAL A 260 0.71 -8.74 -17.47
C VAL A 260 1.19 -7.36 -17.00
N ILE A 261 0.27 -6.53 -16.50
CA ILE A 261 0.58 -5.20 -15.97
C ILE A 261 1.46 -5.33 -14.72
N ILE A 262 1.11 -6.25 -13.81
CA ILE A 262 1.86 -6.48 -12.57
C ILE A 262 3.30 -6.90 -12.89
N ILE A 263 3.48 -7.87 -13.79
CA ILE A 263 4.81 -8.34 -14.21
C ILE A 263 5.58 -7.22 -14.92
N ALA A 264 4.93 -6.44 -15.79
CA ALA A 264 5.56 -5.32 -16.47
C ALA A 264 6.09 -4.27 -15.49
N THR A 265 5.29 -3.89 -14.48
CA THR A 265 5.70 -2.98 -13.41
C THR A 265 6.90 -3.54 -12.64
N PHE A 266 6.88 -4.82 -12.29
CA PHE A 266 7.99 -5.47 -11.59
C PHE A 266 9.30 -5.44 -12.40
N VAL A 267 9.23 -5.72 -13.71
CA VAL A 267 10.39 -5.62 -14.61
C VAL A 267 10.92 -4.19 -14.70
N ILE A 268 10.04 -3.19 -14.80
CA ILE A 268 10.45 -1.77 -14.83
C ILE A 268 11.19 -1.39 -13.54
N VAL A 269 10.69 -1.81 -12.38
CA VAL A 269 11.35 -1.55 -11.09
C VAL A 269 12.77 -2.13 -11.08
N ILE A 270 12.95 -3.38 -11.50
CA ILE A 270 14.26 -4.02 -11.60
C ILE A 270 15.19 -3.24 -12.56
N LEU A 271 14.70 -2.85 -13.74
CA LEU A 271 15.49 -2.10 -14.72
C LEU A 271 15.94 -0.73 -14.16
N VAL A 272 15.06 -0.03 -13.44
CA VAL A 272 15.37 1.25 -12.79
C VAL A 272 16.43 1.06 -11.70
N GLN A 273 16.32 0.02 -10.87
CA GLN A 273 17.31 -0.30 -9.84
C GLN A 273 18.68 -0.66 -10.44
N MET A 274 18.69 -1.47 -11.51
CA MET A 274 19.92 -1.83 -12.23
C MET A 274 20.59 -0.60 -12.86
N LEU A 275 19.80 0.30 -13.46
CA LEU A 275 20.30 1.56 -13.99
C LEU A 275 20.89 2.44 -12.89
N ALA A 276 20.21 2.53 -11.73
CA ALA A 276 20.66 3.32 -10.60
C ALA A 276 21.99 2.81 -10.02
N ILE A 277 22.11 1.50 -9.81
CA ILE A 277 23.35 0.85 -9.37
C ILE A 277 24.47 1.09 -10.41
N GLY A 278 24.17 0.88 -11.70
CA GLY A 278 25.12 1.10 -12.79
C GLY A 278 25.63 2.53 -12.83
N CYS A 279 24.76 3.53 -12.71
CA CYS A 279 25.13 4.94 -12.63
C CYS A 279 26.04 5.24 -11.44
N ALA A 280 25.70 4.71 -10.26
CA ALA A 280 26.46 4.91 -9.03
C ALA A 280 27.86 4.30 -9.11
N CYS A 281 27.97 3.05 -9.58
CA CYS A 281 29.22 2.33 -9.79
C CYS A 281 30.10 3.02 -10.85
N TRP A 282 29.50 3.43 -11.96
CA TRP A 282 30.19 4.14 -13.04
C TRP A 282 30.74 5.50 -12.56
N LEU A 283 29.94 6.25 -11.78
CA LEU A 283 30.37 7.52 -11.20
C LEU A 283 31.52 7.30 -10.19
N LYS A 284 31.40 6.30 -9.31
CA LYS A 284 32.46 5.91 -8.37
C LYS A 284 33.76 5.61 -9.10
N PHE A 285 33.73 4.78 -10.15
CA PHE A 285 34.93 4.43 -10.94
C PHE A 285 35.61 5.67 -11.53
N LYS A 286 34.85 6.57 -12.13
CA LYS A 286 35.38 7.83 -12.69
C LYS A 286 35.99 8.75 -11.61
N LEU A 287 35.43 8.76 -10.40
CA LEU A 287 35.94 9.57 -9.30
C LEU A 287 37.25 9.01 -8.72
N MET A 288 37.38 7.69 -8.63
CA MET A 288 38.62 7.04 -8.21
C MET A 288 39.75 7.27 -9.22
N GLY A 289 39.47 7.18 -10.53
CA GLY A 289 40.46 7.45 -11.57
C GLY A 289 41.01 8.88 -11.56
N LYS A 290 40.23 9.87 -11.11
CA LYS A 290 40.69 11.27 -10.97
C LYS A 290 41.60 11.50 -9.76
N LYS A 291 41.54 10.65 -8.73
CA LYS A 291 42.39 10.79 -7.53
C LYS A 291 43.80 10.20 -7.71
N SER A 292 44.02 9.39 -8.75
CA SER A 292 45.25 8.60 -8.94
C SER A 292 46.44 9.24 -9.72
N PRO A 293 46.59 10.57 -9.95
CA PRO A 293 47.85 11.11 -10.50
C PRO A 293 48.68 12.05 -9.59
N LYS A 294 48.57 12.02 -8.24
CA LYS A 294 49.44 12.86 -7.36
C LYS A 294 49.94 12.19 -6.08
N THR A 295 50.47 10.97 -6.17
CA THR A 295 51.27 10.39 -5.07
C THR A 295 52.48 9.60 -5.58
N GLN A 296 53.12 10.12 -6.63
CA GLN A 296 54.45 9.70 -7.11
C GLN A 296 55.18 10.95 -7.60
N GLN A 297 55.70 11.76 -6.68
CA GLN A 297 56.81 12.69 -6.88
C GLN A 297 56.99 13.49 -5.57
N THR A 298 57.78 12.94 -4.66
CA THR A 298 58.66 13.65 -3.71
C THR A 298 59.40 12.59 -2.91
N GLY A 299 60.69 12.41 -3.20
CA GLY A 299 61.61 11.71 -2.30
C GLY A 299 62.48 10.63 -2.94
N GLU A 300 63.19 10.92 -4.03
CA GLU A 300 64.48 10.28 -4.27
C GLU A 300 65.55 11.40 -4.27
N GLU A 301 66.56 11.19 -3.43
CA GLU A 301 67.73 12.05 -3.14
C GLU A 301 68.51 12.49 -4.39
N PRO A 302 69.40 13.47 -4.22
CA PRO A 302 70.78 13.12 -4.52
C PRO A 302 71.77 13.54 -3.42
N LYS A 303 72.60 12.57 -3.03
CA LYS A 303 73.93 12.76 -2.44
C LYS A 303 74.75 13.69 -3.34
N ILE A 304 75.41 14.70 -2.76
CA ILE A 304 76.70 15.19 -3.23
C ILE A 304 77.58 15.46 -2.02
N THR A 305 78.79 14.92 -2.12
CA THR A 305 79.94 14.95 -1.21
C THR A 305 80.68 16.27 -1.35
#